data_AF-A0A6B3HYQ2-F1
#
_entry.id   AF-A0A6B3HYQ2-F1
#
_cell.length_a   1.000
_cell.length_b   1.000
_cell.length_c   1.000
_cell.angle_alpha   90.00
_cell.angle_beta   90.00
_cell.angle_gamma   90.00
#
_symmetry.space_group_name_H-M   'P 1'
#
loop_
_entity.id
_entity.type
_entity.pdbx_description
1 polymer ?
#
loop_
_entity_poly.entity_id
_entity_poly.type
_entity_poly.pdbx_seq_one_letter_code
_entity_poly.pdbx_strand_id
1 'polypeptide(L)'
;AFNAAESVEVQRKAKNGIRTFDARSAVADLQALDQPADRPGDKPCAILRLVVRHVTPAVRPDDVLSGLRAVADLAPPVPAAVTRLAQGLFDEESGTVTDPLAPDREAAPTAYPAVAAAVATAPEGAGSA
;
A
#
# COMPACT_ATOMS: atom_id res chain seq x y z
N ALA A 1 -16.80 -8.98 -12.91
CA ALA A 1 -17.72 -8.08 -12.19
C ALA A 1 -17.00 -6.82 -11.69
N PHE A 2 -16.15 -6.90 -10.65
CA PHE A 2 -15.48 -5.72 -10.08
C PHE A 2 -14.67 -4.89 -11.09
N ASN A 3 -13.78 -5.50 -11.87
CA ASN A 3 -12.97 -4.79 -12.86
C ASN A 3 -13.80 -4.17 -14.00
N ALA A 4 -14.96 -4.76 -14.29
CA ALA A 4 -15.88 -4.32 -15.34
C ALA A 4 -16.87 -3.24 -14.88
N ALA A 5 -16.98 -3.02 -13.57
CA ALA A 5 -17.80 -1.96 -13.02
C ALA A 5 -17.09 -0.61 -13.15
N GLU A 6 -17.82 0.43 -13.54
CA GLU A 6 -17.31 1.81 -13.58
C GLU A 6 -17.04 2.36 -12.17
N SER A 7 -17.91 2.03 -11.22
CA SER A 7 -17.79 2.41 -9.81
C SER A 7 -18.25 1.27 -8.90
N VAL A 8 -17.64 1.15 -7.74
CA VAL A 8 -18.03 0.21 -6.68
C VAL A 8 -18.10 0.96 -5.36
N GLU A 9 -19.31 1.38 -4.99
CA GLU A 9 -19.54 2.10 -3.74
C GLU A 9 -19.47 1.17 -2.53
N VAL A 10 -18.74 1.61 -1.51
CA VAL A 10 -18.57 0.89 -0.26
C VAL A 10 -18.79 1.82 0.92
N GLN A 11 -19.17 1.23 2.06
CA GLN A 11 -19.44 1.97 3.28
C GLN A 11 -18.44 1.58 4.36
N ARG A 12 -17.83 2.59 5.01
CA ARG A 12 -16.92 2.39 6.14
C ARG A 12 -17.25 3.36 7.26
N LYS A 13 -17.19 2.87 8.50
CA LYS A 13 -17.31 3.72 9.69
C LYS A 13 -16.11 4.65 9.80
N ALA A 14 -16.38 5.94 9.93
CA ALA A 14 -15.43 7.00 10.24
C ALA A 14 -15.74 7.61 11.61
N LYS A 15 -14.92 8.58 12.04
CA LYS A 15 -15.13 9.31 13.30
C LYS A 15 -16.51 9.96 13.40
N ASN A 16 -17.07 10.38 12.27
CA ASN A 16 -18.29 11.18 12.19
C ASN A 16 -19.52 10.36 11.74
N GLY A 17 -19.44 9.03 11.75
CA GLY A 17 -20.48 8.13 11.21
C GLY A 17 -20.03 7.32 10.01
N ILE A 18 -20.97 6.68 9.32
CA ILE A 18 -20.70 5.90 8.11
C ILE A 18 -20.41 6.84 6.95
N ARG A 19 -19.37 6.55 6.16
CA ARG A 19 -19.07 7.26 4.91
C ARG A 19 -19.15 6.30 3.75
N THR A 20 -19.79 6.74 2.67
CA THR A 20 -19.82 6.05 1.38
C THR A 20 -18.78 6.67 0.46
N PHE A 21 -18.06 5.83 -0.28
CA PHE A 21 -17.10 6.26 -1.30
C PHE A 21 -16.89 5.16 -2.32
N ASP A 22 -16.37 5.52 -3.49
CA ASP A 22 -16.02 4.56 -4.53
C ASP A 22 -14.66 3.89 -4.24
N ALA A 23 -14.67 2.56 -4.10
CA ALA A 23 -13.45 1.77 -3.96
C ALA A 23 -12.79 1.49 -5.31
N ARG A 24 -13.54 1.48 -6.42
CA ARG A 24 -13.06 1.06 -7.75
C ARG A 24 -11.99 2.01 -8.28
N SER A 25 -12.16 3.32 -8.09
CA SER A 25 -11.24 4.36 -8.53
C SER A 25 -9.81 4.24 -7.99
N ALA A 26 -9.61 3.60 -6.84
CA ALA A 26 -8.27 3.42 -6.27
C ALA A 26 -7.58 2.14 -6.75
N VAL A 27 -8.31 1.18 -7.33
CA VAL A 27 -7.77 -0.12 -7.74
C VAL A 27 -7.22 -0.02 -9.15
N ALA A 28 -5.89 -0.13 -9.29
CA ALA A 28 -5.21 -0.11 -10.57
C ALA A 28 -5.29 -1.46 -11.27
N ASP A 29 -5.09 -2.55 -10.53
CA ASP A 29 -5.18 -3.92 -11.02
C ASP A 29 -5.72 -4.85 -9.92
N LEU A 30 -6.51 -5.85 -10.33
CA LEU A 30 -7.06 -6.87 -9.46
C LEU A 30 -7.21 -8.18 -10.24
N GLN A 31 -6.53 -9.22 -9.78
CA GLN A 31 -6.47 -10.51 -10.45
C GLN A 31 -6.64 -11.66 -9.45
N ALA A 32 -7.34 -12.70 -9.86
CA ALA A 32 -7.34 -13.98 -9.14
C ALA A 32 -6.18 -14.82 -9.66
N LEU A 33 -5.39 -15.38 -8.74
CA LEU A 33 -4.29 -16.27 -9.04
C LEU A 33 -4.67 -17.68 -8.59
N ASP A 34 -4.53 -18.62 -9.52
CA ASP A 34 -4.62 -20.05 -9.24
C ASP A 34 -3.26 -20.53 -8.72
N GLN A 35 -2.99 -20.27 -7.44
CA GLN A 35 -1.83 -20.89 -6.78
C GLN A 35 -2.25 -22.19 -6.09
N PRO A 36 -1.46 -23.28 -6.26
CA PRO A 36 -1.61 -24.45 -5.43
C PRO A 36 -1.39 -24.09 -3.97
N ALA A 37 -2.05 -24.81 -3.07
CA ALA A 37 -1.76 -24.72 -1.65
C ALA A 37 -0.25 -24.93 -1.40
N ASP A 38 0.41 -23.96 -0.75
CA ASP A 38 1.87 -23.93 -0.55
C ASP A 38 2.39 -25.12 0.27
N ARG A 39 1.52 -25.78 1.06
CA ARG A 39 1.90 -26.90 1.93
C ARG A 39 0.92 -28.07 1.84
N PRO A 40 1.42 -29.32 1.99
CA PRO A 40 0.57 -30.48 2.18
C PRO A 40 -0.35 -30.28 3.40
N GLY A 41 -1.67 -30.28 3.17
CA GLY A 41 -2.69 -30.12 4.22
C GLY A 41 -3.37 -28.75 4.27
N ASP A 42 -2.85 -27.75 3.56
CA ASP A 42 -3.56 -26.49 3.39
C ASP A 42 -4.81 -26.68 2.51
N LYS A 43 -5.93 -26.10 2.92
CA LYS A 43 -7.16 -26.12 2.13
C LYS A 43 -6.95 -25.30 0.85
N PRO A 44 -7.55 -25.69 -0.29
CA PRO A 44 -7.48 -24.88 -1.50
C PRO A 44 -8.02 -23.47 -1.18
N CYS A 45 -7.23 -22.45 -1.49
CA CYS A 45 -7.61 -21.06 -1.34
C CYS A 45 -7.39 -20.31 -2.66
N ALA A 46 -8.24 -19.33 -2.95
CA ALA A 46 -8.02 -18.41 -4.05
C ALA A 46 -7.13 -17.25 -3.55
N ILE A 47 -6.10 -16.91 -4.31
CA ILE A 47 -5.25 -15.76 -4.00
C ILE A 47 -5.71 -14.59 -4.86
N LEU A 48 -6.02 -13.45 -4.24
CA LEU A 48 -6.25 -12.21 -4.96
C LEU A 48 -4.96 -11.37 -4.93
N ARG A 49 -4.45 -11.01 -6.11
CA ARG A 49 -3.39 -10.00 -6.26
C ARG A 49 -4.05 -8.66 -6.57
N LEU A 50 -3.69 -7.65 -5.81
CA LEU A 50 -4.31 -6.33 -5.86
C LEU A 50 -3.23 -5.26 -5.87
N VAL A 51 -3.43 -4.24 -6.70
CA VAL A 51 -2.66 -3.00 -6.71
C VAL A 51 -3.60 -1.84 -6.41
N VAL A 52 -3.32 -1.09 -5.34
CA VAL A 52 -4.13 0.06 -4.89
C VAL A 52 -3.29 1.32 -4.88
N ARG A 53 -3.83 2.41 -5.42
CA ARG A 53 -3.25 3.75 -5.34
C ARG A 53 -3.68 4.44 -4.04
N HIS A 54 -2.74 5.14 -3.41
CA HIS A 54 -3.07 6.00 -2.28
C HIS A 54 -3.77 7.27 -2.77
N VAL A 55 -5.09 7.29 -2.61
CA VAL A 55 -5.95 8.43 -2.91
C VAL A 55 -6.69 8.88 -1.66
N THR A 56 -7.43 9.99 -1.75
CA THR A 56 -8.32 10.45 -0.68
C THR A 56 -9.77 10.32 -1.15
N PRO A 57 -10.61 9.50 -0.49
CA PRO A 57 -10.33 8.71 0.71
C PRO A 57 -9.47 7.46 0.47
N ALA A 58 -8.67 7.07 1.47
CA ALA A 58 -7.84 5.86 1.36
C ALA A 58 -8.71 4.60 1.32
N VAL A 59 -8.52 3.79 0.28
CA VAL A 59 -9.16 2.48 0.09
C VAL A 59 -8.31 1.40 0.74
N ARG A 60 -8.90 0.65 1.66
CA ARG A 60 -8.26 -0.48 2.35
C ARG A 60 -8.56 -1.79 1.63
N PRO A 61 -7.78 -2.86 1.84
CA PRO A 61 -8.09 -4.19 1.32
C PRO A 61 -9.49 -4.68 1.69
N ASP A 62 -9.95 -4.40 2.92
CA ASP A 62 -11.30 -4.75 3.38
C ASP A 62 -12.41 -4.01 2.62
N ASP A 63 -12.14 -2.79 2.16
CA ASP A 63 -13.08 -2.02 1.34
C ASP A 63 -13.26 -2.71 -0.03
N VAL A 64 -12.16 -3.18 -0.62
CA VAL A 64 -12.21 -3.95 -1.89
C VAL A 64 -12.92 -5.28 -1.72
N LEU A 65 -12.68 -6.01 -0.62
CA LEU A 65 -13.41 -7.25 -0.31
C LEU A 65 -14.91 -7.00 -0.10
N SER A 66 -15.26 -5.89 0.55
CA SER A 66 -16.66 -5.47 0.72
C SER A 66 -17.31 -5.13 -0.63
N GLY A 67 -16.58 -4.45 -1.52
CA GLY A 67 -17.03 -4.18 -2.89
C GLY A 67 -17.20 -5.46 -3.71
N LEU A 68 -16.25 -6.40 -3.63
CA LEU A 68 -16.34 -7.71 -4.29
C LEU A 68 -17.55 -8.53 -3.83
N ARG A 69 -17.87 -8.48 -2.53
CA ARG A 69 -19.11 -9.07 -2.01
C ARG A 69 -20.33 -8.43 -2.66
N ALA A 70 -20.37 -7.11 -2.77
CA ALA A 70 -21.53 -6.40 -3.34
C ALA A 70 -21.74 -6.69 -4.83
N VAL A 71 -20.68 -6.81 -5.63
CA VAL A 71 -20.78 -6.92 -7.10
C VAL A 71 -20.61 -8.33 -7.64
N ALA A 72 -20.05 -9.26 -6.86
CA ALA A 72 -19.71 -10.61 -7.29
C ALA A 72 -20.11 -11.70 -6.29
N ASP A 73 -20.83 -11.35 -5.21
CA ASP A 73 -21.22 -12.26 -4.13
C ASP A 73 -20.05 -13.05 -3.52
N LEU A 74 -18.85 -12.45 -3.52
CA LEU A 74 -17.68 -13.07 -2.94
C LEU A 74 -17.84 -13.14 -1.41
N ALA A 75 -18.05 -14.35 -0.89
CA ALA A 75 -18.21 -14.61 0.53
C ALA A 75 -17.23 -15.67 1.03
N PRO A 76 -15.99 -15.28 1.39
CA PRO A 76 -15.02 -16.23 1.93
C PRO A 76 -15.56 -16.87 3.22
N PRO A 77 -15.45 -18.22 3.39
CA PRO A 77 -15.96 -18.92 4.57
C PRO A 77 -15.16 -18.63 5.84
N VAL A 78 -13.96 -18.05 5.68
CA VAL A 78 -13.08 -17.58 6.75
C VAL A 78 -12.62 -16.16 6.40
N PRO A 79 -12.27 -15.32 7.40
CA PRO A 79 -11.69 -14.01 7.12
C PRO A 79 -10.48 -14.11 6.19
N ALA A 80 -10.43 -13.26 5.17
CA ALA A 80 -9.32 -13.24 4.23
C ALA A 80 -8.04 -12.74 4.92
N ALA A 81 -6.93 -13.46 4.73
CA ALA A 81 -5.62 -12.97 5.13
C ALA A 81 -5.13 -11.92 4.13
N VAL A 82 -4.53 -10.84 4.65
CA VAL A 82 -4.05 -9.72 3.84
C VAL A 82 -2.57 -9.50 4.12
N THR A 83 -1.77 -9.60 3.06
CA THR A 83 -0.32 -9.37 3.11
C THR A 83 0.04 -8.25 2.15
N ARG A 84 0.75 -7.24 2.64
CA ARG A 84 1.31 -6.19 1.80
C ARG A 84 2.66 -6.66 1.24
N LEU A 85 2.75 -6.78 -0.08
CA LEU A 85 3.95 -7.27 -0.77
C LEU A 85 4.99 -6.18 -1.02
N ALA A 86 4.55 -4.99 -1.43
CA ALA A 86 5.42 -3.86 -1.74
C ALA A 86 4.69 -2.52 -1.50
N GLN A 87 5.44 -1.43 -1.48
CA GLN A 87 4.91 -0.06 -1.57
C GLN A 87 6.01 0.89 -2.00
N GLY A 88 5.66 1.81 -2.87
CA GLY A 88 6.56 2.86 -3.35
C GLY A 88 5.90 3.60 -4.49
N LEU A 89 6.71 4.21 -5.35
CA LEU A 89 6.25 4.79 -6.59
C LEU A 89 5.73 3.67 -7.51
N PHE A 90 4.61 3.94 -8.18
CA PHE A 90 3.97 2.98 -9.06
C PHE A 90 4.41 3.24 -10.49
N ASP A 91 4.93 2.22 -11.15
CA ASP A 91 5.20 2.23 -12.57
C ASP A 91 3.99 1.72 -13.34
N GLU A 92 3.41 2.56 -14.18
CA GLU A 92 2.21 2.23 -14.95
C GLU A 92 2.49 1.22 -16.07
N GLU A 93 3.73 1.15 -16.57
CA GLU A 93 4.10 0.23 -17.65
C GLU A 93 4.23 -1.21 -17.13
N SER A 94 5.00 -1.42 -16.06
CA SER A 94 5.15 -2.76 -15.45
C SER A 94 3.98 -3.17 -14.55
N GLY A 95 3.18 -2.21 -14.06
CA GLY A 95 2.15 -2.48 -13.07
C GLY A 95 2.71 -2.84 -11.69
N THR A 96 3.96 -2.47 -11.40
CA THR A 96 4.65 -2.81 -10.15
C THR A 96 5.19 -1.59 -9.43
N VAL A 97 5.73 -1.79 -8.22
CA VAL A 97 6.46 -0.74 -7.50
C VAL A 97 7.86 -0.63 -8.10
N THR A 98 8.26 0.60 -8.43
CA THR A 98 9.59 0.89 -9.01
C THR A 98 10.72 0.44 -8.10
N ASP A 99 11.84 0.00 -8.69
CA ASP A 99 13.05 -0.30 -7.94
C ASP A 99 13.63 0.97 -7.28
N PRO A 100 13.76 1.03 -5.94
CA PRO A 100 14.35 2.18 -5.27
C PRO A 100 15.82 2.40 -5.63
N LEU A 101 16.55 1.45 -6.21
CA LEU A 101 17.98 1.61 -6.54
C LEU A 101 18.23 1.86 -8.03
N ALA A 102 17.18 2.03 -8.84
CA ALA A 102 17.33 2.28 -10.27
C ALA A 102 18.15 3.57 -10.53
N PRO A 103 19.05 3.57 -11.53
CA PRO A 103 20.03 4.64 -11.76
C PRO A 103 19.40 5.98 -12.16
N ASP A 104 18.17 5.97 -12.67
CA ASP A 104 17.32 7.12 -12.98
C ASP A 104 16.62 7.72 -11.76
N ARG A 105 16.93 7.22 -10.55
CA ARG A 105 16.59 7.89 -9.29
C ARG A 105 17.29 9.24 -9.22
N GLU A 106 16.62 10.27 -9.71
CA GLU A 106 16.92 11.64 -9.32
C GLU A 106 16.68 11.70 -7.81
N ALA A 107 17.75 11.58 -7.02
CA ALA A 107 17.68 11.65 -5.58
C ALA A 107 17.14 13.03 -5.23
N ALA A 108 15.83 13.12 -4.94
CA ALA A 108 15.22 14.35 -4.47
C ALA A 108 16.11 14.89 -3.33
N PRO A 109 16.63 16.13 -3.42
CA PRO A 109 17.50 16.64 -2.39
C PRO A 109 16.73 16.59 -1.07
N THR A 110 17.29 15.86 -0.12
CA THR A 110 16.74 15.77 1.22
C THR A 110 16.89 17.15 1.86
N ALA A 111 15.84 17.97 1.76
CA ALA A 111 15.74 19.21 2.52
C ALA A 111 15.46 18.88 4.00
N TYR A 112 16.41 18.19 4.65
CA TYR A 112 16.56 18.34 6.08
C TYR A 112 17.35 19.63 6.27
N PRO A 113 16.83 20.65 6.97
CA PRO A 113 17.67 21.77 7.35
C PRO A 113 18.81 21.19 8.19
N ALA A 114 20.04 21.32 7.69
CA ALA A 114 21.22 20.99 8.45
C ALA A 114 21.18 21.85 9.72
N VAL A 115 20.84 21.25 10.86
CA VAL A 115 21.16 21.84 12.15
C VAL A 115 22.69 21.94 12.17
N ALA A 116 23.20 23.16 12.05
CA ALA A 116 24.61 23.44 12.06
C ALA A 116 25.23 22.77 13.30
N ALA A 117 26.18 21.87 13.06
CA ALA A 117 26.96 21.26 14.11
C ALA A 117 27.68 22.37 14.88
N ALA A 118 27.27 22.60 16.13
CA ALA A 118 28.03 23.41 17.05
C ALA A 118 29.35 22.70 17.32
N VAL A 119 30.43 23.23 16.75
CA VAL A 119 31.80 22.81 17.02
C VAL A 119 32.12 23.18 18.46
N ALA A 120 32.24 22.17 19.33
CA ALA A 120 32.79 22.36 20.67
C ALA A 120 34.30 22.61 20.55
N THR A 121 34.73 23.85 20.77
CA THR A 121 36.14 24.19 20.95
C THR A 121 36.60 23.70 22.33
N ALA A 122 37.51 22.73 22.36
CA ALA A 122 38.24 22.35 23.57
C ALA A 122 39.25 23.46 23.95
N PRO A 123 39.36 23.87 25.21
CA PRO A 123 40.40 24.81 25.61
C PRO A 123 41.75 24.10 25.73
N GLU A 124 42.73 24.63 24.99
CA GLU A 124 44.13 24.28 25.04
C GLU A 124 44.75 24.92 26.30
N GLY A 125 44.99 24.12 27.33
CA GLY A 125 45.67 24.55 28.55
C GLY A 125 47.18 24.43 28.40
N ALA A 126 47.86 25.54 28.15
CA ALA A 126 49.32 25.64 28.19
C ALA A 126 49.79 26.45 29.42
N GLY A 127 50.52 25.78 30.32
CA GLY A 127 51.79 26.28 30.88
C GLY A 127 51.80 27.35 31.99
N SER A 128 51.99 26.85 33.22
CA SER A 128 52.98 27.25 34.25
C SER A 128 53.15 28.72 34.72
N ALA A 129 53.07 28.87 36.05
CA ALA A 129 54.00 29.64 36.88
C ALA A 129 54.20 28.88 38.21
#